data_AF-A0A7C7YPK3-F1
#
_entry.id   AF-A0A7C7YPK3-F1
#
_cell.length_a   1.000
_cell.length_b   1.000
_cell.length_c   1.000
_cell.angle_alpha   90.00
_cell.angle_beta   90.00
_cell.angle_gamma   90.00
#
_symmetry.space_group_name_H-M   'P 1'
#
loop_
_entity.id
_entity.type
_entity.pdbx_description
1 polymer ?
#
loop_
_entity_poly.entity_id
_entity_poly.type
_entity_poly.pdbx_seq_one_letter_code
_entity_poly.pdbx_strand_id
1 'polypeptide(L)'
;MQRNCPSRILGVLSLLALWVSLAATCADAQVCLETRWLTVSDQDDVVRRVNPLTLEVEEEFAMSIPGSIEIEGIRGIAVHPTSGNWYMLTITSLPPSPAPSPWLMEYNPIDDTLAIVGFTVLDFNDLNFTSNGEIRAITNQLSTGSSNLCELSTITGGPTDLCQYPG
;
A
#
# COMPACT_ATOMS: atom_id res chain seq x y z
N MET A 1 -13.32 -8.81 19.65
CA MET A 1 -13.00 -9.78 20.73
C MET A 1 -11.87 -10.68 20.24
N GLN A 2 -10.62 -10.38 20.61
CA GLN A 2 -9.42 -11.14 20.23
C GLN A 2 -9.43 -12.51 20.90
N ARG A 3 -9.20 -13.58 20.14
CA ARG A 3 -8.85 -14.89 20.70
C ARG A 3 -7.37 -15.14 20.42
N ASN A 4 -6.57 -15.11 21.49
CA ASN A 4 -5.16 -15.49 21.48
C ASN A 4 -5.01 -16.96 21.08
N CYS A 5 -4.16 -17.26 20.09
CA CYS A 5 -3.71 -18.62 19.82
C CYS A 5 -2.62 -19.02 20.84
N PRO A 6 -2.77 -20.14 21.58
CA PRO A 6 -1.76 -20.59 22.53
C PRO A 6 -0.64 -21.37 21.84
N SER A 7 0.62 -20.98 22.13
CA SER A 7 1.81 -21.79 21.89
C SER A 7 1.77 -23.04 22.78
N ARG A 8 1.77 -24.24 22.18
CA ARG A 8 1.84 -25.51 22.93
C ARG A 8 3.25 -26.06 22.93
N ILE A 9 3.87 -26.02 24.11
CA ILE A 9 5.04 -26.79 24.52
C ILE A 9 4.64 -28.28 24.56
N LEU A 10 5.31 -29.14 23.79
CA LEU A 10 5.15 -30.59 23.87
C LEU A 10 5.98 -31.15 25.04
N GLY A 11 5.31 -31.62 26.09
CA GLY A 11 5.84 -32.53 27.10
C GLY A 11 5.54 -33.99 26.73
N VAL A 12 6.53 -34.86 26.93
CA VAL A 12 6.59 -36.26 26.48
C VAL A 12 5.96 -37.21 27.53
N LEU A 13 5.53 -38.40 27.04
CA LEU A 13 5.22 -39.68 27.74
C LEU A 13 3.82 -39.89 28.35
N SER A 14 3.00 -40.74 27.70
CA SER A 14 2.81 -42.15 28.12
C SER A 14 1.73 -42.88 27.29
N LEU A 15 1.96 -44.18 27.12
CA LEU A 15 1.28 -45.16 26.27
C LEU A 15 -0.22 -45.36 26.58
N LEU A 16 -1.05 -45.46 25.53
CA LEU A 16 -2.01 -46.56 25.33
C LEU A 16 -2.65 -46.46 23.93
N ALA A 17 -2.66 -47.59 23.21
CA ALA A 17 -3.08 -47.71 21.84
C ALA A 17 -4.60 -47.51 21.66
N LEU A 18 -4.98 -46.56 20.82
CA LEU A 18 -6.28 -46.53 20.14
C LEU A 18 -6.04 -46.07 18.70
N TRP A 19 -6.08 -47.00 17.76
CA TRP A 19 -6.12 -46.69 16.34
C TRP A 19 -7.49 -46.08 16.01
N VAL A 20 -7.57 -44.75 16.04
CA VAL A 20 -8.59 -44.02 15.31
C VAL A 20 -7.87 -43.34 14.16
N SER A 21 -8.15 -43.81 12.95
CA SER A 21 -7.76 -43.17 11.71
C SER A 21 -8.46 -41.81 11.62
N LEU A 22 -7.93 -40.78 12.29
CA LEU A 22 -8.26 -39.40 11.91
C LEU A 22 -7.47 -39.11 10.63
N ALA A 23 -8.14 -39.36 9.51
CA ALA A 23 -7.80 -38.69 8.26
C ALA A 23 -7.61 -37.21 8.59
N ALA A 24 -6.39 -36.71 8.40
CA ALA A 24 -6.11 -35.29 8.41
C ALA A 24 -6.82 -34.69 7.18
N THR A 25 -8.12 -34.44 7.30
CA THR A 25 -8.79 -33.51 6.41
C THR A 25 -8.35 -32.13 6.86
N CYS A 26 -7.22 -31.67 6.31
CA CYS A 26 -7.00 -30.24 6.11
C CYS A 26 -8.12 -29.76 5.17
N ALA A 27 -9.32 -29.57 5.71
CA ALA A 27 -10.46 -29.00 5.01
C ALA A 27 -10.63 -27.50 5.32
N ASP A 28 -9.63 -26.86 5.92
CA ASP A 28 -9.69 -25.45 6.34
C ASP A 28 -8.40 -24.67 6.03
N ALA A 29 -7.65 -25.09 5.01
CA ALA A 29 -6.59 -24.24 4.43
C ALA A 29 -7.16 -23.15 3.49
N GLN A 30 -8.49 -23.03 3.38
CA GLN A 30 -9.16 -22.15 2.42
C GLN A 30 -9.52 -20.77 3.01
N VAL A 31 -9.13 -20.47 4.26
CA VAL A 31 -9.50 -19.22 4.97
C VAL A 31 -8.34 -18.22 5.07
N CYS A 32 -7.20 -18.43 4.41
CA CYS A 32 -6.00 -17.63 4.66
C CYS A 32 -5.44 -16.76 3.51
N LEU A 33 -6.13 -16.54 2.39
CA LEU A 33 -5.72 -15.49 1.43
C LEU A 33 -6.91 -14.99 0.58
N GLU A 34 -7.78 -14.14 1.12
CA GLU A 34 -8.38 -13.09 0.27
C GLU A 34 -7.42 -11.90 0.27
N THR A 35 -6.26 -12.07 -0.36
CA THR A 35 -5.33 -10.96 -0.58
C THR A 35 -5.82 -10.22 -1.81
N ARG A 36 -6.86 -9.39 -1.67
CA ARG A 36 -7.30 -8.54 -2.78
C ARG A 36 -6.20 -7.52 -3.06
N TRP A 37 -5.81 -7.39 -4.32
CA TRP A 37 -4.74 -6.46 -4.72
C TRP A 37 -5.35 -5.11 -5.04
N LEU A 38 -4.66 -4.05 -4.63
CA LEU A 38 -4.93 -2.71 -5.12
C LEU A 38 -3.95 -2.40 -6.25
N THR A 39 -4.45 -1.82 -7.32
CA THR A 39 -3.64 -1.37 -8.46
C THR A 39 -4.07 0.01 -8.90
N VAL A 40 -3.15 0.70 -9.56
CA VAL A 40 -3.26 2.09 -10.01
C VAL A 40 -2.63 2.22 -11.38
N SER A 41 -2.97 3.30 -12.08
CA SER A 41 -2.45 3.62 -13.40
C SER A 41 -1.95 5.05 -13.42
N ASP A 42 -0.87 5.29 -14.14
CA ASP A 42 -0.35 6.65 -14.33
C ASP A 42 -1.14 7.47 -15.37
N GLN A 43 -2.18 6.87 -15.95
CA GLN A 43 -3.04 7.48 -16.98
C GLN A 43 -4.42 7.89 -16.44
N ASP A 44 -4.76 7.53 -15.21
CA ASP A 44 -6.06 7.84 -14.63
C ASP A 44 -6.01 8.03 -13.11
N ASP A 45 -7.11 8.56 -12.58
CA ASP A 45 -7.36 8.85 -11.17
C ASP A 45 -8.07 7.70 -10.43
N VAL A 46 -7.99 6.47 -10.95
CA VAL A 46 -8.79 5.35 -10.44
C VAL A 46 -7.92 4.31 -9.73
N VAL A 47 -8.20 4.09 -8.45
CA VAL A 47 -7.70 2.93 -7.71
C VAL A 47 -8.62 1.75 -7.99
N ARG A 48 -8.04 0.59 -8.29
CA ARG A 48 -8.80 -0.62 -8.63
C ARG A 48 -8.50 -1.72 -7.64
N ARG A 49 -9.54 -2.41 -7.20
CA ARG A 49 -9.42 -3.67 -6.47
C ARG A 49 -9.50 -4.81 -7.47
N VAL A 50 -8.51 -5.68 -7.44
CA VAL A 50 -8.31 -6.73 -8.43
C VAL A 50 -8.17 -8.07 -7.75
N ASN A 51 -8.78 -9.09 -8.37
CA ASN A 51 -8.58 -10.46 -7.98
C ASN A 51 -7.14 -10.89 -8.35
N PRO A 52 -6.30 -11.32 -7.39
CA PRO A 52 -4.90 -11.64 -7.70
C PRO A 52 -4.73 -12.89 -8.56
N LEU A 53 -5.75 -13.75 -8.67
CA LEU A 53 -5.68 -14.99 -9.44
C LEU A 53 -6.17 -14.82 -10.87
N THR A 54 -7.27 -14.07 -11.06
CA THR A 54 -7.89 -13.86 -12.38
C THR A 54 -7.47 -12.55 -13.04
N LEU A 55 -6.94 -11.61 -12.26
CA LEU A 55 -6.66 -10.22 -12.66
C LEU A 55 -7.91 -9.44 -13.09
N GLU A 56 -9.10 -9.93 -12.75
CA GLU A 56 -10.35 -9.22 -12.99
C GLU A 56 -10.50 -8.06 -12.00
N VAL A 57 -10.92 -6.91 -12.51
CA VAL A 57 -11.27 -5.74 -11.70
C VAL A 57 -12.61 -6.03 -11.01
N GLU A 58 -12.59 -6.05 -9.69
CA GLU A 58 -13.76 -6.32 -8.85
C GLU A 58 -14.47 -5.01 -8.46
N GLU A 59 -13.70 -3.93 -8.28
CA GLU A 59 -14.19 -2.64 -7.80
C GLU A 59 -13.26 -1.50 -8.26
N GLU A 60 -13.83 -0.33 -8.52
CA GLU A 60 -13.11 0.87 -8.93
C GLU A 60 -13.47 2.04 -8.01
N PHE A 61 -12.45 2.80 -7.60
CA PHE A 61 -12.56 3.95 -6.72
C PHE A 61 -11.97 5.16 -7.44
N ALA A 62 -12.82 6.06 -7.92
CA ALA A 62 -12.39 7.32 -8.54
C ALA A 62 -11.91 8.29 -7.46
N MET A 63 -10.66 8.73 -7.55
CA MET A 63 -10.05 9.63 -6.59
C MET A 63 -10.27 11.08 -7.04
N SER A 64 -10.88 11.89 -6.20
CA SER A 64 -11.01 13.33 -6.47
C SER A 64 -11.04 14.12 -5.17
N ILE A 65 -10.53 15.36 -5.22
CA ILE A 65 -10.66 16.33 -4.14
C ILE A 65 -11.62 17.42 -4.63
N PRO A 66 -12.86 17.47 -4.10
CA PRO A 66 -13.86 18.42 -4.56
C PRO A 66 -13.35 19.87 -4.54
N GLY A 67 -13.48 20.54 -5.69
CA GLY A 67 -13.36 21.99 -5.80
C GLY A 67 -11.96 22.59 -5.82
N SER A 68 -10.87 21.82 -6.00
CA SER A 68 -9.54 22.44 -6.07
C SER A 68 -8.44 21.71 -6.85
N ILE A 69 -8.47 20.38 -6.98
CA ILE A 69 -7.32 19.62 -7.52
C ILE A 69 -7.79 18.54 -8.47
N GLU A 70 -7.27 18.56 -9.69
CA GLU A 70 -7.42 17.46 -10.64
C GLU A 70 -6.26 16.47 -10.42
N ILE A 71 -6.61 15.20 -10.22
CA ILE A 71 -5.64 14.11 -10.17
C ILE A 71 -5.52 13.60 -11.60
N GLU A 72 -4.34 13.72 -12.18
CA GLU A 72 -4.09 13.32 -13.57
C GLU A 72 -3.62 11.87 -13.66
N GLY A 73 -3.02 11.34 -12.60
CA GLY A 73 -2.52 9.98 -12.56
C GLY A 73 -2.07 9.55 -11.16
N ILE A 74 -2.05 8.24 -10.93
CA ILE A 74 -1.58 7.65 -9.67
C ILE A 74 -0.44 6.66 -9.98
N ARG A 75 0.75 6.96 -9.47
CA ARG A 75 1.99 6.23 -9.77
C ARG A 75 2.16 4.97 -8.92
N GLY A 76 1.80 5.07 -7.64
CA GLY A 76 1.93 3.96 -6.70
C GLY A 76 0.93 4.08 -5.56
N ILE A 77 0.66 2.95 -4.91
CA ILE A 77 -0.23 2.84 -3.77
C ILE A 77 0.34 1.89 -2.71
N ALA A 78 0.24 2.26 -1.44
CA ALA A 78 0.52 1.36 -0.32
C ALA A 78 -0.51 1.53 0.80
N VAL A 79 -0.75 0.46 1.55
CA VAL A 79 -1.66 0.47 2.69
C VAL A 79 -0.86 0.52 3.98
N HIS A 80 -1.13 1.51 4.83
CA HIS A 80 -0.49 1.64 6.12
C HIS A 80 -0.84 0.42 7.00
N PRO A 81 0.15 -0.28 7.59
CA PRO A 81 -0.05 -1.62 8.16
C PRO A 81 -0.98 -1.68 9.37
N THR A 82 -1.13 -0.57 10.10
CA THR A 82 -1.96 -0.53 11.32
C THR A 82 -3.28 0.23 11.17
N SER A 83 -3.28 1.39 10.51
CA SER A 83 -4.50 2.18 10.27
C SER A 83 -5.34 1.66 9.11
N GLY A 84 -4.72 1.00 8.12
CA GLY A 84 -5.41 0.59 6.89
C GLY A 84 -5.65 1.73 5.90
N ASN A 85 -5.18 2.94 6.19
CA ASN A 85 -5.25 4.07 5.26
C ASN A 85 -4.36 3.82 4.04
N TRP A 86 -4.79 4.29 2.88
CA TRP A 86 -4.04 4.15 1.63
C TRP A 86 -3.21 5.41 1.42
N TYR A 87 -1.95 5.23 1.07
CA TYR A 87 -1.06 6.30 0.69
C TYR A 87 -0.77 6.16 -0.80
N MET A 88 -0.92 7.25 -1.54
CA MET A 88 -0.85 7.25 -2.99
C MET A 88 0.11 8.33 -3.47
N LEU A 89 0.99 7.95 -4.39
CA LEU A 89 1.79 8.89 -5.16
C LEU A 89 0.96 9.37 -6.34
N THR A 90 0.61 10.64 -6.34
CA THR A 90 -0.29 11.25 -7.32
C THR A 90 0.43 12.32 -8.12
N ILE A 91 0.02 12.47 -9.38
CA ILE A 91 0.34 13.62 -10.20
C ILE A 91 -0.91 14.48 -10.27
N THR A 92 -0.79 15.74 -9.87
CA THR A 92 -1.93 16.66 -9.85
C THR A 92 -1.65 17.93 -10.61
N SER A 93 -2.69 18.49 -11.22
CA SER A 93 -2.72 19.88 -11.64
C SER A 93 -3.58 20.70 -10.69
N LEU A 94 -2.97 21.74 -10.12
CA LEU A 94 -3.65 22.77 -9.34
C LEU A 94 -3.93 23.95 -10.26
N PRO A 95 -5.16 24.43 -10.45
CA PRO A 95 -5.36 25.73 -11.09
C PRO A 95 -4.75 26.85 -10.23
N PRO A 96 -3.94 27.80 -10.77
CA PRO A 96 -3.56 28.02 -12.16
C PRO A 96 -2.15 27.47 -12.51
N SER A 97 -1.59 26.59 -11.69
CA SER A 97 -0.24 26.02 -11.85
C SER A 97 -0.06 25.39 -13.24
N PRO A 98 0.97 25.80 -13.99
CA PRO A 98 1.12 25.44 -15.40
C PRO A 98 1.66 24.02 -15.64
N ALA A 99 2.03 23.28 -14.59
CA ALA A 99 2.66 21.97 -14.73
C ALA A 99 2.13 20.95 -13.71
N PRO A 100 1.87 19.71 -14.13
CA PRO A 100 1.58 18.60 -13.22
C PRO A 100 2.70 18.43 -12.21
N SER A 101 2.33 18.22 -10.95
CA SER A 101 3.27 18.17 -9.82
C SER A 101 3.03 16.91 -8.99
N PRO A 102 4.09 16.29 -8.43
CA PRO A 102 3.95 15.07 -7.64
C PRO A 102 3.58 15.35 -6.17
N TRP A 103 2.60 14.62 -5.66
CA TRP A 103 2.08 14.76 -4.30
C TRP A 103 1.85 13.40 -3.65
N LEU A 104 2.07 13.35 -2.33
CA LEU A 104 1.61 12.24 -1.50
C LEU A 104 0.21 12.58 -0.98
N MET A 105 -0.73 11.66 -1.18
CA MET A 105 -2.08 11.75 -0.65
C MET A 105 -2.38 10.57 0.27
N GLU A 106 -3.24 10.80 1.25
CA GLU A 106 -3.77 9.79 2.15
C GLU A 106 -5.28 9.66 1.92
N TYR A 107 -5.73 8.43 1.68
CA TYR A 107 -7.13 8.07 1.58
C TYR A 107 -7.51 7.18 2.77
N ASN A 108 -8.57 7.59 3.47
CA ASN A 108 -9.19 6.76 4.50
C ASN A 108 -10.39 6.02 3.89
N PRO A 109 -10.30 4.70 3.67
CA PRO A 109 -11.36 3.92 3.02
C PRO A 109 -12.60 3.69 3.90
N ILE A 110 -12.54 4.02 5.20
CA ILE A 110 -13.69 3.88 6.11
C ILE A 110 -14.57 5.12 6.01
N ASP A 111 -13.94 6.29 6.04
CA ASP A 111 -14.63 7.58 6.03
C ASP A 111 -14.84 8.16 4.63
N ASP A 112 -14.28 7.50 3.60
CA ASP A 112 -14.28 7.92 2.20
C ASP A 112 -13.72 9.35 2.01
N THR A 113 -12.60 9.62 2.69
CA THR A 113 -11.95 10.94 2.66
C THR A 113 -10.56 10.86 2.07
N LEU A 114 -10.30 11.74 1.10
CA LEU A 114 -8.98 11.94 0.50
C LEU A 114 -8.37 13.26 0.99
N ALA A 115 -7.12 13.21 1.46
CA ALA A 115 -6.38 14.36 1.96
C ALA A 115 -4.99 14.45 1.34
N ILE A 116 -4.51 15.67 1.14
CA ILE A 116 -3.13 15.94 0.73
C ILE A 116 -2.24 15.79 1.96
N VAL A 117 -1.23 14.93 1.87
CA VAL A 117 -0.16 14.86 2.88
C VAL A 117 0.89 15.93 2.59
N GLY A 118 1.37 16.00 1.35
CA GLY A 118 2.29 17.07 0.96
C GLY A 118 3.05 16.81 -0.34
N PHE A 119 3.81 17.81 -0.75
CA PHE A 119 4.58 17.81 -1.99
C PHE A 119 5.80 16.89 -1.84
N THR A 120 5.96 15.93 -2.76
CA THR A 120 7.05 14.94 -2.65
C THR A 120 8.39 15.46 -3.15
N VAL A 121 8.42 16.62 -3.81
CA VAL A 121 9.61 17.27 -4.41
C VAL A 121 10.21 16.49 -5.60
N LEU A 122 10.27 15.17 -5.50
CA LEU A 122 10.72 14.25 -6.54
C LEU A 122 9.53 13.47 -7.08
N ASP A 123 9.65 13.02 -8.34
CA ASP A 123 8.74 12.07 -8.93
C ASP A 123 9.13 10.64 -8.52
N PHE A 124 8.15 9.85 -8.09
CA PHE A 124 8.32 8.51 -7.56
C PHE A 124 7.45 7.51 -8.33
N ASN A 125 7.99 6.32 -8.56
CA ASN A 125 7.32 5.27 -9.34
C ASN A 125 6.51 4.30 -8.47
N ASP A 126 6.92 4.08 -7.22
CA ASP A 126 6.27 3.13 -6.33
C ASP A 126 6.55 3.46 -4.87
N LEU A 127 5.72 2.97 -3.96
CA LEU A 127 5.89 3.09 -2.51
C LEU A 127 5.50 1.81 -1.77
N ASN A 128 6.03 1.65 -0.56
CA ASN A 128 5.61 0.62 0.36
C ASN A 128 5.82 1.05 1.82
N PHE A 129 5.07 0.45 2.73
CA PHE A 129 5.30 0.58 4.16
C PHE A 129 6.20 -0.53 4.69
N THR A 130 7.09 -0.17 5.62
CA THR A 130 7.74 -1.14 6.49
C THR A 130 6.75 -1.68 7.52
N SER A 131 7.10 -2.78 8.19
CA SER A 131 6.30 -3.34 9.28
C SER A 131 6.06 -2.36 10.45
N ASN A 132 6.91 -1.33 10.56
CA ASN A 132 6.86 -0.34 11.63
C ASN A 132 6.04 0.89 11.24
N GLY A 133 5.49 0.95 10.02
CA GLY A 133 4.71 2.07 9.52
C GLY A 133 5.53 3.20 8.89
N GLU A 134 6.82 2.97 8.60
CA GLU A 134 7.63 3.93 7.83
C GLU A 134 7.36 3.75 6.34
N ILE A 135 7.15 4.85 5.62
CA ILE A 135 6.91 4.84 4.18
C ILE A 135 8.24 4.96 3.43
N ARG A 136 8.42 4.11 2.43
CA ARG A 136 9.56 4.13 1.50
C ARG A 136 9.06 4.21 0.08
N ALA A 137 9.75 4.96 -0.76
CA ALA A 137 9.40 5.14 -2.16
C ALA A 137 10.63 5.03 -3.07
N ILE A 138 10.41 4.56 -4.29
CA ILE A 138 11.46 4.46 -5.31
C ILE A 138 11.27 5.59 -6.31
N THR A 139 12.30 6.41 -6.47
CA THR A 139 12.24 7.54 -7.41
C THR A 139 12.05 7.04 -8.83
N ASN A 140 11.45 7.88 -9.67
CA ASN A 140 11.64 7.74 -11.10
C ASN A 140 13.13 7.88 -11.45
N GLN A 141 13.53 7.48 -12.66
CA GLN A 141 14.93 7.53 -13.05
C GLN A 141 15.43 8.98 -12.95
N LEU A 142 16.39 9.21 -12.04
CA LEU A 142 16.96 10.53 -11.83
C LEU A 142 17.88 10.91 -12.99
N SER A 143 18.27 12.18 -13.05
CA SER A 143 19.25 12.68 -14.04
C SER A 143 20.62 11.98 -13.98
N THR A 144 20.93 11.33 -12.85
CA THR A 144 22.10 10.46 -12.66
C THR A 144 21.97 9.12 -13.38
N GLY A 145 20.79 8.79 -13.91
CA GLY A 145 20.49 7.55 -14.62
C GLY A 145 20.09 6.39 -13.69
N SER A 146 19.94 6.61 -12.39
CA SER A 146 19.54 5.58 -11.41
C SER A 146 18.24 5.96 -10.69
N SER A 147 17.47 4.95 -10.29
CA SER A 147 16.37 5.09 -9.32
C SER A 147 16.90 4.81 -7.93
N ASN A 148 16.48 5.62 -6.96
CA ASN A 148 16.93 5.53 -5.58
C ASN A 148 15.76 5.19 -4.66
N LEU A 149 16.03 4.43 -3.60
CA LEU A 149 15.08 4.21 -2.52
C LEU A 149 15.20 5.39 -1.55
N CYS A 150 14.07 6.01 -1.22
CA CYS A 150 13.95 7.12 -0.30
C CYS A 150 12.97 6.78 0.84
N GLU A 151 13.22 7.31 2.02
CA GLU A 151 12.22 7.38 3.10
C GLU A 151 11.41 8.67 2.96
N LEU A 152 10.08 8.58 3.05
CA LEU A 152 9.19 9.75 2.98
C LEU A 152 8.58 10.06 4.34
N SER A 153 8.13 11.31 4.50
CA SER A 153 7.37 11.76 5.66
C SER A 153 5.87 11.62 5.41
N THR A 154 5.15 10.90 6.27
CA THR A 154 3.67 10.89 6.27
C THR A 154 3.06 12.18 6.82
N ILE A 155 3.87 13.17 7.21
CA ILE A 155 3.43 14.48 7.69
C ILE A 155 3.60 15.54 6.60
N THR A 156 4.67 15.46 5.79
CA THR A 156 5.05 16.50 4.82
C THR A 156 5.09 16.00 3.38
N GLY A 157 5.01 14.69 3.14
CA GLY A 157 5.10 14.05 1.82
C GLY A 157 6.51 13.93 1.25
N GLY A 158 7.39 14.88 1.56
CA GLY A 158 8.76 14.91 1.05
C GLY A 158 9.71 13.86 1.66
N PRO A 159 10.88 13.62 1.01
CA PRO A 159 11.93 12.75 1.51
C PRO A 159 12.49 13.23 2.86
N THR A 160 12.76 12.28 3.75
CA THR A 160 13.39 12.52 5.06
C THR A 160 14.89 12.24 5.05
N ASP A 161 15.40 11.66 3.97
CA ASP A 161 16.80 11.30 3.78
C ASP A 161 17.43 12.05 2.59
N LEU A 162 18.72 11.80 2.35
CA LEU A 162 19.49 12.39 1.26
C LEU A 162 19.51 11.49 0.01
N CYS A 163 18.47 10.69 -0.21
CA CYS A 163 18.43 9.66 -1.26
C CYS A 163 18.68 10.18 -2.68
N GLN A 164 18.54 11.48 -2.93
CA GLN A 164 18.80 12.11 -4.23
C GLN A 164 20.29 12.37 -4.55
N TYR A 165 21.18 12.25 -3.56
CA TYR A 165 22.60 12.52 -3.74
C TYR A 165 23.40 11.21 -3.82
N PRO A 166 24.25 11.01 -4.85
CA PRO A 166 25.25 9.97 -4.80
C PRO A 166 26.25 10.31 -3.68
N GLY A 167 26.43 9.37 -2.75
CA GLY A 167 27.42 9.48 -1.67
C GLY A 167 28.85 9.48 -2.17
#